data_AF-A0A951NY19-F1
#
_entry.id   AF-A0A951NY19-F1
#
_cell.length_a   1.000
_cell.length_b   1.000
_cell.length_c   1.000
_cell.angle_alpha   90.00
_cell.angle_beta   90.00
_cell.angle_gamma   90.00
#
_symmetry.space_group_name_H-M   'P 1'
#
loop_
_entity.id
_entity.type
_entity.pdbx_description
1 polymer ?
#
loop_
_entity_poly.entity_id
_entity_poly.type
_entity_poly.pdbx_seq_one_letter_code
_entity_poly.pdbx_strand_id
1 'polypeptide(L)'
;MSDTKSKIATQIKALDGEQVKLLVLSWLGETDGDLHDFQRLIETQTGNLDDALTLAPETEVERIAQSLEVLEEYRRNGRGGSHDRVRDWLDSLGTDDPLPCPK
;
A
#
# COMPACT_ATOMS: atom_id res chain seq x y z
N MET A 1 -5.09 -19.88 -23.85
CA MET A 1 -4.29 -20.55 -22.79
C MET A 1 -2.97 -19.80 -22.67
N SER A 2 -2.70 -19.18 -21.51
CA SER A 2 -1.37 -18.71 -21.02
C SER A 2 -1.26 -17.22 -20.60
N ASP A 3 -2.32 -16.59 -20.10
CA ASP A 3 -2.19 -15.25 -19.49
C ASP A 3 -1.49 -15.32 -18.12
N THR A 4 -1.87 -16.30 -17.28
CA THR A 4 -1.27 -16.51 -15.95
C THR A 4 0.23 -16.79 -15.99
N LYS A 5 0.68 -17.71 -16.85
CA LYS A 5 2.10 -18.05 -16.96
C LYS A 5 2.93 -16.87 -17.48
N SER A 6 2.38 -16.08 -18.40
CA SER A 6 3.06 -14.90 -18.94
C SER A 6 3.16 -13.78 -17.90
N LYS A 7 2.12 -13.58 -17.08
CA LYS A 7 2.12 -12.63 -15.96
C LYS A 7 3.16 -13.02 -14.91
N ILE A 8 3.16 -14.28 -14.47
CA ILE A 8 4.13 -14.82 -13.51
C ILE A 8 5.56 -14.66 -14.04
N ALA A 9 5.81 -15.02 -15.31
CA ALA A 9 7.14 -14.89 -15.91
C ALA A 9 7.62 -13.43 -15.98
N THR A 10 6.71 -12.48 -16.17
CA THR A 10 7.02 -11.04 -16.17
C THR A 10 7.38 -10.56 -14.77
N GLN A 11 6.61 -10.97 -13.75
CA GLN A 11 6.86 -10.58 -12.36
C GLN A 11 8.14 -11.20 -11.80
N ILE A 12 8.44 -12.47 -12.11
CA ILE A 12 9.70 -13.13 -11.70
C ILE A 12 10.92 -12.44 -12.29
N LYS A 13 10.85 -11.95 -13.54
CA LYS A 13 11.95 -11.22 -14.17
C LYS A 13 12.27 -9.89 -13.49
N ALA A 14 11.33 -9.32 -12.75
CA ALA A 14 11.52 -8.07 -12.02
C ALA A 14 12.13 -8.28 -10.61
N LEU A 15 12.20 -9.54 -10.15
CA LEU A 15 12.73 -9.91 -8.84
C LEU A 15 14.20 -10.33 -8.94
N ASP A 16 14.95 -10.13 -7.87
CA ASP A 16 16.30 -10.68 -7.78
C ASP A 16 16.28 -12.21 -7.53
N GLY A 17 17.40 -12.87 -7.84
CA GLY A 17 17.48 -14.32 -7.77
C GLY A 17 17.31 -14.91 -6.36
N GLU A 18 17.51 -14.13 -5.30
CA GLU A 18 17.31 -14.57 -3.92
C GLU A 18 15.84 -14.45 -3.50
N GLN A 19 15.18 -13.36 -3.90
CA GLN A 19 13.73 -13.17 -3.74
C GLN A 19 12.94 -14.28 -4.45
N VAL A 20 13.35 -14.67 -5.66
CA VAL A 20 12.69 -15.76 -6.40
C VAL A 20 12.85 -17.10 -5.66
N LYS A 21 14.02 -17.39 -5.08
CA LYS A 21 14.21 -18.62 -4.30
C LYS A 21 13.34 -18.65 -3.06
N LEU A 22 13.28 -17.55 -2.31
CA LEU A 22 12.44 -17.46 -1.11
C LEU A 22 10.96 -17.64 -1.44
N LEU A 23 10.49 -17.04 -2.54
CA LEU A 23 9.13 -17.21 -3.04
C LEU A 23 8.81 -18.66 -3.43
N VAL A 24 9.72 -19.32 -4.14
CA VAL A 24 9.53 -20.72 -4.53
C VAL A 24 9.58 -21.65 -3.31
N LEU A 25 10.46 -21.39 -2.35
CA LEU A 25 10.54 -22.18 -1.11
C LEU A 25 9.28 -22.03 -0.25
N SER A 26 8.75 -20.82 -0.12
CA SER A 26 7.48 -20.58 0.59
C SER A 26 6.31 -21.24 -0.14
N TRP A 27 6.25 -21.14 -1.48
CA TRP A 27 5.22 -21.80 -2.27
C TRP A 27 5.23 -23.32 -2.11
N LEU A 28 6.40 -23.96 -2.21
CA LEU A 28 6.52 -25.41 -2.06
C LEU A 28 6.36 -25.88 -0.61
N GLY A 29 6.57 -25.00 0.37
CA GLY A 29 6.48 -25.32 1.80
C GLY A 29 5.10 -25.12 2.42
N GLU A 30 4.31 -24.18 1.88
CA GLU A 30 3.05 -23.73 2.49
C GLU A 30 1.81 -24.03 1.64
N THR A 31 1.98 -24.50 0.41
CA THR A 31 0.87 -24.80 -0.51
C THR A 31 1.03 -26.15 -1.19
N ASP A 32 -0.03 -26.64 -1.82
CA ASP A 32 -0.02 -27.90 -2.59
C ASP A 32 0.69 -27.78 -3.95
N GLY A 33 1.47 -26.72 -4.17
CA GLY A 33 2.18 -26.48 -5.43
C GLY A 33 1.27 -26.01 -6.56
N ASP A 34 0.13 -25.37 -6.23
CA ASP A 34 -0.76 -24.79 -7.24
C ASP A 34 -0.24 -23.43 -7.76
N LEU A 35 -0.32 -23.24 -9.07
CA LEU A 35 0.25 -22.07 -9.74
C LEU A 35 -0.50 -20.77 -9.41
N HIS A 36 -1.78 -20.84 -9.04
CA HIS A 36 -2.56 -19.68 -8.61
C HIS A 36 -2.11 -19.20 -7.23
N ASP A 37 -1.75 -20.13 -6.34
CA ASP A 37 -1.19 -19.77 -5.04
C ASP A 37 0.20 -19.11 -5.19
N PHE A 38 1.01 -19.57 -6.14
CA PHE A 38 2.28 -18.92 -6.47
C PHE A 38 2.08 -17.50 -7.00
N GLN A 39 1.08 -17.30 -7.87
CA GLN A 39 0.73 -15.98 -8.37
C GLN A 39 0.32 -15.04 -7.23
N ARG A 40 -0.49 -15.52 -6.28
CA ARG A 40 -0.90 -14.74 -5.10
C ARG A 40 0.29 -14.36 -4.21
N LEU A 41 1.24 -15.29 -4.01
CA LEU A 41 2.47 -15.02 -3.25
C LEU A 41 3.33 -13.95 -3.93
N ILE A 42 3.49 -14.03 -5.25
CA ILE A 42 4.19 -13.01 -6.02
C ILE A 42 3.48 -11.65 -5.90
N GLU A 43 2.15 -11.59 -6.08
CA GLU A 43 1.37 -10.35 -5.99
C GLU A 43 1.44 -9.72 -4.59
N THR A 44 1.57 -10.53 -3.53
CA THR A 44 1.73 -10.04 -2.16
C THR A 44 3.14 -9.46 -1.92
N GLN A 45 4.17 -10.06 -2.52
CA GLN A 45 5.58 -9.62 -2.36
C GLN A 45 5.95 -8.47 -3.32
N THR A 46 5.36 -8.45 -4.51
CA THR A 46 5.46 -7.34 -5.46
C THR A 46 4.36 -6.31 -5.24
N GLY A 47 3.64 -6.39 -4.11
CA GLY A 47 2.60 -5.44 -3.73
C GLY A 47 3.20 -4.04 -3.79
N ASN A 48 2.94 -3.37 -4.90
CA ASN A 48 3.44 -2.04 -5.16
C ASN A 48 2.85 -1.17 -4.06
N LEU A 49 3.66 -0.40 -3.34
CA LEU A 49 3.14 0.62 -2.41
C LEU A 49 2.12 1.54 -3.12
N ASP A 50 2.19 1.64 -4.45
CA ASP A 50 1.23 2.31 -5.32
C ASP A 50 -0.16 1.66 -5.45
N ASP A 51 -0.37 0.37 -5.16
CA ASP A 51 -1.70 -0.26 -5.39
C ASP A 51 -2.65 -0.06 -4.20
N ALA A 52 -2.11 0.13 -3.00
CA ALA A 52 -2.86 0.61 -1.83
C ALA A 52 -2.88 2.16 -1.74
N LEU A 53 -1.93 2.81 -2.41
CA LEU A 53 -1.85 4.26 -2.59
C LEU A 53 -2.20 4.68 -4.01
N THR A 54 -3.06 3.93 -4.71
CA THR A 54 -3.55 4.37 -6.03
C THR A 54 -4.48 5.53 -5.77
N LEU A 55 -3.88 6.71 -5.60
CA LEU A 55 -4.54 7.97 -5.85
C LEU A 55 -5.06 7.78 -7.27
N ALA A 56 -6.37 7.59 -7.40
CA ALA A 56 -7.00 7.62 -8.70
C ALA A 56 -6.43 8.85 -9.43
N PRO A 57 -6.15 8.77 -10.74
CA PRO A 57 -5.67 9.93 -11.47
C PRO A 57 -6.78 10.98 -11.46
N GLU A 58 -6.82 11.78 -10.39
CA GLU A 58 -7.70 12.91 -10.24
C GLU A 58 -7.14 14.01 -11.11
N THR A 59 -8.02 14.60 -11.92
CA THR A 59 -7.69 15.81 -12.63
C THR A 59 -7.39 16.92 -11.62
N GLU A 60 -6.60 17.90 -12.03
CA GLU A 60 -6.30 19.06 -11.17
C GLU A 60 -7.58 19.76 -10.67
N VAL A 61 -8.63 19.75 -11.48
CA VAL A 61 -9.95 20.31 -11.14
C VAL A 61 -10.61 19.56 -9.98
N GLU A 62 -10.58 18.23 -10.01
CA GLU A 62 -11.16 17.39 -8.94
C GLU A 62 -10.39 17.58 -7.64
N ARG A 63 -9.05 17.63 -7.70
CA ARG A 63 -8.20 17.91 -6.53
C ARG A 63 -8.48 19.27 -5.90
N ILE A 64 -8.66 20.30 -6.73
CA ILE A 64 -9.00 21.65 -6.25
C ILE A 64 -10.37 21.65 -5.59
N ALA A 65 -11.37 21.02 -6.21
CA ALA A 65 -12.73 20.96 -5.67
C ALA A 65 -12.77 20.27 -4.30
N GLN A 66 -12.11 19.12 -4.18
CA GLN A 66 -12.05 18.36 -2.93
C GLN A 66 -11.26 19.10 -1.85
N SER A 67 -10.16 19.76 -2.21
CA SER A 67 -9.39 20.59 -1.28
C SER A 67 -10.23 21.75 -0.74
N LEU A 68 -11.01 22.41 -1.60
CA LEU A 68 -11.91 23.49 -1.19
C LEU A 68 -13.02 22.99 -0.27
N GLU A 69 -13.60 21.83 -0.54
CA GLU A 69 -14.62 21.22 0.32
C GLU A 69 -14.09 20.96 1.73
N VAL A 70 -12.90 20.37 1.86
CA VAL A 70 -12.26 20.11 3.16
C VAL A 70 -11.98 21.41 3.91
N LEU A 71 -11.51 22.46 3.21
CA LEU A 71 -11.26 23.77 3.81
C LEU A 71 -12.54 24.45 4.27
N GLU A 72 -13.63 24.33 3.51
CA GLU A 72 -14.94 24.86 3.90
C GLU A 72 -15.52 24.10 5.10
N GLU A 73 -15.35 22.79 5.15
CA GLU A 73 -15.76 21.97 6.29
C GLU A 73 -14.97 22.34 7.55
N TYR A 74 -13.65 22.50 7.43
CA TYR A 74 -12.79 22.97 8.50
C TYR A 74 -13.25 24.35 9.01
N ARG A 75 -13.52 25.30 8.10
CA ARG A 75 -14.02 26.63 8.46
C ARG A 75 -15.37 26.57 9.17
N ARG A 76 -16.28 25.70 8.72
CA ARG A 76 -17.65 25.61 9.25
C ARG A 76 -17.69 24.91 10.61
N ASN A 77 -16.91 23.84 10.77
CA ASN A 77 -17.04 22.93 11.90
C ASN A 77 -15.92 23.07 12.93
N GLY A 78 -14.82 23.77 12.60
CA GLY A 78 -13.63 23.82 13.45
C GLY A 78 -13.01 22.45 13.73
N ARG A 79 -13.36 21.43 12.94
CA ARG A 79 -12.94 20.02 13.09
C ARG A 79 -11.52 19.80 12.56
N GLY A 80 -10.57 20.59 13.05
CA GLY A 80 -9.16 20.24 12.99
C GLY A 80 -8.80 19.37 14.18
N GLY A 81 -7.99 18.34 13.96
CA GLY A 81 -7.26 17.72 15.07
C GLY A 81 -6.41 18.77 15.79
N SER A 82 -6.30 18.67 17.12
CA SER A 82 -5.42 19.58 17.88
C SER A 82 -4.00 19.48 17.36
N HIS A 83 -3.37 20.63 17.07
CA HIS A 83 -1.97 20.67 16.63
C HIS A 83 -1.03 19.99 17.62
N ASP A 84 -1.34 20.05 18.92
CA ASP A 84 -0.54 19.39 19.94
C ASP A 84 -0.67 17.86 19.86
N ARG A 85 -1.87 17.34 19.57
CA ARG A 85 -2.06 15.88 19.36
C ARG A 85 -1.33 15.38 18.12
N VAL A 86 -1.30 16.19 17.06
CA VAL A 86 -0.55 15.87 15.84
C VAL A 86 0.95 15.89 16.11
N ARG A 87 1.43 16.85 16.91
CA ARG A 87 2.84 16.94 17.32
C ARG A 87 3.25 15.74 18.17
N ASP A 88 2.51 15.44 19.23
CA ASP A 88 2.80 14.31 20.11
C ASP A 88 2.82 12.99 19.33
N TRP A 89 1.87 12.83 18.39
CA TRP A 89 1.85 11.70 17.48
C TRP A 89 3.12 11.63 16.62
N LEU A 90 3.51 12.72 15.95
CA LEU A 90 4.72 12.77 15.14
C LEU A 90 5.99 12.44 15.94
N ASP A 91 6.11 12.98 17.15
CA ASP A 91 7.27 12.78 18.02
C ASP A 91 7.36 11.33 18.54
N SER A 92 6.23 10.62 18.60
CA SER A 92 6.19 9.20 18.99
C SER A 92 6.57 8.24 17.85
N LEU A 93 6.55 8.70 16.60
CA LEU A 93 6.86 7.84 15.44
C LEU A 93 8.32 7.40 15.49
N GLY A 94 8.56 6.09 15.40
CA GLY A 94 9.91 5.52 15.44
C GLY A 94 10.48 5.32 16.86
N THR A 95 9.65 5.52 17.88
CA THR A 95 9.96 5.13 19.27
C THR A 95 9.41 3.74 19.59
N ASP A 96 9.77 3.18 20.76
CA ASP A 96 9.29 1.88 21.23
C ASP A 96 7.77 1.87 21.55
N ASP A 97 7.13 3.04 21.66
CA ASP A 97 5.68 3.18 21.91
C ASP A 97 5.05 4.28 21.03
N PRO A 98 4.78 3.98 19.75
CA PRO A 98 4.18 4.94 18.83
C PRO A 98 2.71 5.20 19.17
N LEU A 99 2.32 6.47 19.26
CA LEU A 99 0.95 6.89 19.47
C LEU A 99 0.09 6.62 18.21
N PRO A 100 -1.22 6.40 18.37
CA PRO A 100 -2.12 6.23 17.25
C PRO A 100 -2.32 7.55 16.49
N CYS A 101 -2.50 7.46 15.17
CA CYS A 101 -2.80 8.61 14.32
C CYS A 101 -4.07 9.34 14.82
N PRO A 102 -4.00 10.65 15.11
CA PRO A 102 -5.15 11.43 15.55
C PRO A 102 -6.28 11.41 14.51
N LYS A 103 -7.51 11.21 14.97
CA LYS A 103 -8.73 11.31 14.15
C LYS A 103 -9.32 12.71 14.17
#